data_AF-A0A8J4U3S1-F1
#
_entry.id   AF-A0A8J4U3S1-F1
#
_cell.length_a   1.000
_cell.length_b   1.000
_cell.length_c   1.000
_cell.angle_alpha   90.00
_cell.angle_beta   90.00
_cell.angle_gamma   90.00
#
_symmetry.space_group_name_H-M   'P 1'
#
loop_
_entity.id
_entity.type
_entity.pdbx_description
1 polymer ?
#
loop_
_entity_poly.entity_id
_entity_poly.type
_entity_poly.pdbx_seq_one_letter_code
_entity_poly.pdbx_strand_id
1 'polypeptide(L)'
;YADQLQRWQMCLGKHNLNQSETGEQCYHVLAIHRHESFKYPTVPSVEFDIALVRLDGEVTQTEHIDFACLPSVEEMLPGGKKCYATGWGDES
;
A
#
# COMPACT_ATOMS: atom_id res chain seq x y z
N TYR A 1 -8.66 3.24 -16.16
CA TYR A 1 -7.68 3.27 -15.05
C TYR A 1 -6.40 3.99 -15.45
N ALA A 2 -5.81 3.71 -16.63
CA ALA A 2 -4.60 4.41 -17.10
C ALA A 2 -4.75 5.94 -17.23
N ASP A 3 -5.92 6.45 -17.64
CA ASP A 3 -6.17 7.91 -17.80
C ASP A 3 -6.32 8.72 -16.50
N GLN A 4 -6.08 8.12 -15.33
CA GLN A 4 -6.18 8.80 -14.04
C GLN A 4 -4.94 8.67 -13.16
N LEU A 5 -3.86 8.05 -13.64
CA LEU A 5 -2.65 7.85 -12.84
C LEU A 5 -2.04 9.17 -12.33
N GLN A 6 -2.18 10.25 -13.11
CA GLN A 6 -1.77 11.61 -12.71
C GLN A 6 -2.51 12.15 -11.47
N ARG A 7 -3.65 11.57 -11.09
CA ARG A 7 -4.41 11.97 -9.89
C ARG A 7 -3.90 11.28 -8.62
N TRP A 8 -3.11 10.22 -8.76
CA TRP A 8 -2.66 9.42 -7.63
C TRP A 8 -1.25 9.82 -7.22
N GLN A 9 -1.07 9.95 -5.91
CA GLN A 9 0.21 10.22 -5.28
C GLN A 9 0.37 9.26 -4.10
N MET A 10 1.57 8.74 -3.93
CA MET A 10 1.94 7.93 -2.77
C MET A 10 2.87 8.76 -1.88
N CYS A 11 2.43 9.07 -0.66
CA CYS A 11 3.26 9.77 0.32
C CYS A 11 3.71 8.80 1.42
N LEU A 12 5.02 8.69 1.59
CA LEU A 12 5.70 7.84 2.56
C LEU A 12 6.26 8.71 3.70
N GLY A 13 6.52 8.09 4.86
CA GLY A 13 7.09 8.79 6.01
C GLY A 13 6.10 9.71 6.73
N LYS A 14 4.79 9.53 6.50
CA LYS A 14 3.73 10.34 7.10
C LYS A 14 3.23 9.75 8.41
N HIS A 15 2.97 10.62 9.39
CA HIS A 15 2.20 10.29 10.59
C HIS A 15 0.87 11.06 10.62
N ASN A 16 0.88 12.36 10.29
CA ASN A 16 -0.34 13.16 10.19
C ASN A 16 -0.73 13.40 8.72
N LEU A 17 -1.86 12.83 8.28
CA LEU A 17 -2.34 12.99 6.90
C LEU A 17 -2.56 14.43 6.46
N ASN A 18 -2.92 15.31 7.39
CA ASN A 18 -3.35 16.67 7.09
C ASN A 18 -2.23 17.71 7.20
N GLN A 19 -1.01 17.29 7.52
CA GLN A 19 0.14 18.18 7.71
C GLN A 19 1.31 17.71 6.86
N SER A 20 2.07 18.65 6.32
CA SER A 20 3.36 18.35 5.70
C SER A 20 4.42 18.13 6.77
N GLU A 21 5.16 17.04 6.65
CA GLU A 21 6.18 16.61 7.61
C GLU A 21 7.55 16.59 6.92
N THR A 22 8.63 16.98 7.62
CA THR A 22 9.97 17.04 7.01
C THR A 22 10.50 15.67 6.58
N GLY A 23 10.04 14.59 7.20
CA GLY A 23 10.37 13.21 6.84
C GLY A 23 9.53 12.64 5.70
N GLU A 24 8.53 13.38 5.20
CA GLU A 24 7.63 12.88 4.17
C GLU A 24 8.27 12.91 2.77
N GLN A 25 7.97 11.91 1.96
CA GLN A 25 8.37 11.87 0.55
C GLN A 25 7.18 11.42 -0.28
N CYS A 26 6.80 12.23 -1.27
CA CYS A 26 5.65 11.95 -2.12
C CYS A 26 6.07 11.69 -3.57
N TYR A 27 5.50 10.63 -4.15
CA TYR A 27 5.84 10.10 -5.47
C TYR A 27 4.59 10.06 -6.35
N HIS A 28 4.75 10.31 -7.66
CA HIS A 28 3.66 10.05 -8.60
C HIS A 28 3.56 8.55 -8.91
N VAL A 29 2.37 8.13 -9.31
CA VAL A 29 2.11 6.74 -9.68
C VAL A 29 2.30 6.56 -11.19
N LEU A 30 3.27 5.73 -11.58
CA LEU A 30 3.49 5.34 -12.98
C LEU A 30 2.56 4.23 -13.45
N ALA A 31 2.20 3.30 -12.56
CA ALA A 31 1.32 2.19 -12.89
C ALA A 31 0.66 1.59 -11.65
N ILE A 32 -0.53 1.01 -11.85
CA ILE A 32 -1.24 0.19 -10.87
C ILE A 32 -1.50 -1.17 -11.53
N HIS A 33 -0.86 -2.21 -11.01
CA HIS A 33 -0.98 -3.59 -11.47
C HIS A 33 -1.90 -4.36 -10.52
N ARG A 34 -3.18 -4.44 -10.86
CA ARG A 34 -4.14 -5.29 -10.14
C ARG A 34 -3.87 -6.76 -10.45
N HIS A 35 -4.08 -7.64 -9.48
CA HIS A 35 -4.02 -9.07 -9.73
C HIS A 35 -4.99 -9.48 -10.84
N GLU A 36 -4.52 -10.25 -11.81
CA GLU A 36 -5.27 -10.56 -13.04
C GLU A 36 -6.58 -11.33 -12.76
N SER A 37 -6.56 -12.14 -11.70
CA SER A 37 -7.72 -12.92 -11.22
C SER A 37 -8.67 -12.13 -10.31
N PHE A 38 -8.41 -10.86 -9.99
CA PHE A 38 -9.35 -10.05 -9.21
C PHE A 38 -10.53 -9.60 -10.08
N LYS A 39 -11.72 -10.17 -9.84
CA LYS A 39 -12.90 -10.01 -10.71
C LYS A 39 -14.10 -9.29 -10.07
N TYR A 40 -13.95 -8.65 -8.91
CA TYR A 40 -15.01 -7.84 -8.32
C TYR A 40 -15.34 -6.60 -9.19
N PRO A 41 -16.63 -6.19 -9.34
CA PRO A 41 -17.84 -6.81 -8.79
C PRO A 41 -18.48 -7.87 -9.69
N THR A 42 -17.88 -8.20 -10.84
CA THR A 42 -18.42 -9.18 -11.79
C THR A 42 -18.55 -10.57 -11.17
N VAL A 43 -17.61 -10.95 -10.31
CA VAL A 43 -17.72 -12.09 -9.40
C VAL A 43 -17.87 -11.52 -7.98
N PRO A 44 -18.87 -11.94 -7.18
CA PRO A 44 -19.08 -11.48 -5.81
C PRO A 44 -18.07 -12.15 -4.85
N SER A 45 -16.79 -12.01 -5.13
CA SER A 45 -15.67 -12.52 -4.36
C SER A 45 -14.61 -11.43 -4.23
N VAL A 46 -13.93 -11.40 -3.07
CA VAL A 46 -12.77 -10.55 -2.79
C VAL A 46 -11.46 -11.36 -2.86
N GLU A 47 -11.49 -12.53 -3.49
CA GLU A 47 -10.28 -13.29 -3.77
C GLU A 47 -9.35 -12.50 -4.68
N PHE A 48 -8.04 -12.61 -4.41
CA PHE A 48 -6.99 -11.89 -5.13
C PHE A 48 -7.07 -10.36 -5.00
N ASP A 49 -7.67 -9.84 -3.92
CA ASP A 49 -7.70 -8.40 -3.63
C ASP A 49 -6.31 -7.87 -3.24
N ILE A 50 -5.46 -7.71 -4.25
CA ILE A 50 -4.11 -7.17 -4.15
C ILE A 50 -3.74 -6.43 -5.43
N ALA A 51 -2.97 -5.35 -5.28
CA ALA A 51 -2.40 -4.60 -6.38
C ALA A 51 -0.98 -4.13 -6.04
N LEU A 52 -0.12 -4.03 -7.06
CA LEU A 52 1.18 -3.39 -6.97
C LEU A 52 1.11 -1.98 -7.55
N VAL A 53 1.71 -1.01 -6.87
CA VAL A 53 1.80 0.38 -7.31
C VAL A 53 3.26 0.67 -7.67
N ARG A 54 3.51 1.08 -8.91
CA ARG A 54 4.84 1.48 -9.37
C ARG A 54 4.97 2.99 -9.24
N LEU A 55 5.96 3.43 -8.46
CA LEU A 55 6.30 4.83 -8.24
C LEU A 55 7.18 5.37 -9.38
N ASP A 56 7.23 6.69 -9.52
CA ASP A 56 8.04 7.42 -10.51
C ASP A 56 9.50 7.65 -10.09
N GLY A 57 9.86 7.23 -8.87
CA GLY A 57 11.21 7.30 -8.35
C GLY A 57 11.53 6.14 -7.41
N GLU A 58 12.82 5.99 -7.10
CA GLU A 58 13.29 5.05 -6.08
C GLU A 58 13.08 5.63 -4.68
N VAL A 59 12.62 4.77 -3.76
CA VAL A 59 12.44 5.14 -2.35
C VAL A 59 13.73 4.88 -1.59
N THR A 60 14.22 5.90 -0.90
CA THR A 60 15.39 5.76 0.00
C THR A 60 14.90 5.58 1.44
N GLN A 61 15.48 4.61 2.16
CA GLN A 61 15.21 4.44 3.59
C GLN A 61 15.61 5.69 4.38
N THR A 62 14.82 6.04 5.37
CA THR A 62 15.09 7.14 6.31
C THR A 62 14.68 6.73 7.72
N GLU A 63 14.81 7.63 8.69
CA GLU A 63 14.28 7.42 10.04
C GLU A 63 12.74 7.18 10.06
N HIS A 64 12.01 7.64 9.03
CA HIS A 64 10.56 7.56 8.94
C HIS A 64 10.05 6.63 7.81
N ILE A 65 10.95 6.10 6.98
CA ILE A 65 10.61 5.26 5.82
C ILE A 65 11.45 3.99 5.87
N ASP A 66 10.76 2.85 6.01
CA ASP A 66 11.38 1.52 5.96
C ASP A 66 10.48 0.52 5.22
N PHE A 67 11.06 -0.61 4.80
CA PHE A 67 10.40 -1.63 3.98
C PHE A 67 9.94 -2.81 4.84
N ALA A 68 8.64 -3.08 4.82
CA ALA A 68 8.09 -4.28 5.43
C ALA A 68 8.57 -5.55 4.70
N CYS A 69 8.95 -6.57 5.45
CA CYS A 69 9.28 -7.87 4.88
C CYS A 69 8.01 -8.57 4.38
N LEU A 70 8.09 -9.20 3.21
CA LEU A 70 7.07 -10.13 2.76
C LEU A 70 7.26 -11.48 3.49
N PRO A 71 6.16 -12.15 3.88
CA PRO A 71 6.26 -13.50 4.44
C PRO A 71 6.83 -14.46 3.40
N SER A 72 7.42 -15.55 3.87
CA SER A 72 7.78 -16.65 2.96
C SER A 72 6.51 -17.33 2.40
N VAL A 73 6.62 -17.96 1.22
CA VAL A 73 5.46 -18.52 0.49
C VAL A 73 4.65 -19.52 1.32
N GLU A 74 5.29 -20.23 2.24
CA GLU A 74 4.69 -21.25 3.09
C GLU A 74 4.57 -20.83 4.56
N GLU A 75 4.78 -19.54 4.85
CA GLU A 75 4.72 -19.04 6.22
C GLU A 75 3.31 -19.16 6.79
N MET A 76 3.19 -19.87 7.91
CA MET A 76 1.97 -19.96 8.67
C MET A 76 2.18 -19.38 10.06
N LEU A 77 1.37 -18.39 10.41
CA LEU A 77 1.38 -17.81 11.75
C LEU A 77 0.67 -18.76 12.74
N PRO A 78 1.27 -19.04 13.90
CA PRO A 78 0.62 -19.87 14.91
C PRO A 78 -0.62 -19.16 15.48
N GLY A 79 -1.62 -19.96 15.86
CA GLY A 79 -2.81 -19.45 16.55
C GLY A 79 -2.43 -18.67 17.82
N GLY A 80 -3.09 -17.53 18.04
CA GLY A 80 -2.82 -16.65 19.18
C GLY A 80 -1.61 -15.72 19.01
N LYS A 81 -0.94 -15.73 17.85
CA LYS A 81 0.06 -14.70 17.52
C LYS A 81 -0.60 -13.32 17.50
N LYS A 82 -0.02 -12.39 18.26
CA LYS A 82 -0.42 -10.98 18.22
C LYS A 82 0.07 -10.35 16.91
N CYS A 83 -0.86 -9.71 16.19
CA CYS A 83 -0.62 -8.97 14.96
C CYS A 83 -1.08 -7.52 15.13
N TYR A 84 -0.55 -6.61 14.32
CA TYR A 84 -0.88 -5.20 14.35
C TYR A 84 -1.33 -4.77 12.95
N ALA A 85 -2.38 -3.95 12.90
CA ALA A 85 -2.82 -3.26 11.70
C ALA A 85 -2.95 -1.77 12.05
N THR A 86 -2.49 -0.89 11.18
CA THR A 86 -2.51 0.55 11.39
C THR A 86 -2.98 1.25 10.12
N GLY A 87 -3.65 2.39 10.27
CA GLY A 87 -4.12 3.19 9.16
C GLY A 87 -4.85 4.44 9.65
N TRP A 88 -5.30 5.26 8.71
CA TRP A 88 -6.08 6.47 8.96
C TRP A 88 -7.54 6.32 8.50
N GLY A 89 -8.05 5.08 8.47
CA GLY A 89 -9.45 4.83 8.17
C GLY A 89 -10.36 5.49 9.20
N ASP A 90 -11.61 5.71 8.81
CA ASP A 90 -12.64 6.20 9.72
C ASP A 90 -12.94 5.14 10.80
N GLU A 91 -13.12 5.58 12.04
CA GLU A 91 -13.48 4.72 13.19
C GLU A 91 -14.98 4.80 13.55
N SER A 92 -15.76 5.60 12.80
CA SER A 92 -17.17 5.86 13.11
C SER A 92 -18.15 4.72 12.80
#